data_AF-B8HSY3-F1
#
_entry.id   AF-B8HSY3-F1
#
_cell.length_a   1.000
_cell.length_b   1.000
_cell.length_c   1.000
_cell.angle_alpha   90.00
_cell.angle_beta   90.00
_cell.angle_gamma   90.00
#
_symmetry.space_group_name_H-M   'P 1'
#
loop_
_entity.id
_entity.type
_entity.pdbx_description
1 polymer ?
#
loop_
_entity_poly.entity_id
_entity_poly.type
_entity_poly.pdbx_seq_one_letter_code
_entity_poly.pdbx_strand_id
1 'polypeptide(L)'
;MLARASYEITWEKLPADYVLPDEPVDNLYQPALAAALTESLEINNRLPETALITTNYGICATVNQKMVIKAPDWSYIPQIYVSRSEVERSYTPQLQGAMPSIVIEFLSDTEGGEYSIKPTYPPGKWFFYEQILKVPHYAIFSLETADLEVYQLESSGQYRLCPPDQQGRYWIAQMNLFLGTWEGSRQNRTGYWLRWWDEQGNLLLWGSERSERLAAQLKAAGIEPEI
;
A
#
# COMPACT_ATOMS: atom_id res chain seq x y z
N MET A 1 -38.93 -29.82 20.65
CA MET A 1 -38.56 -30.05 19.24
C MET A 1 -38.43 -28.68 18.59
N LEU A 2 -37.22 -28.16 18.43
CA LEU A 2 -37.02 -26.84 17.81
C LEU A 2 -37.16 -27.00 16.29
N ALA A 3 -38.12 -26.31 15.69
CA ALA A 3 -38.29 -26.27 14.25
C ALA A 3 -37.04 -25.62 13.62
N ARG A 4 -36.29 -26.36 12.79
CA ARG A 4 -35.24 -25.77 11.96
C ARG A 4 -35.92 -24.95 10.86
N ALA A 5 -35.63 -23.65 10.80
CA ALA A 5 -36.03 -22.83 9.67
C ALA A 5 -35.45 -23.43 8.39
N SER A 6 -36.30 -23.69 7.40
CA SER A 6 -35.87 -24.06 6.05
C SER A 6 -35.49 -22.78 5.31
N TYR A 7 -34.22 -22.67 4.92
CA TYR A 7 -33.74 -21.59 4.05
C TYR A 7 -33.76 -22.08 2.61
N GLU A 8 -34.35 -21.29 1.73
CA GLU A 8 -34.16 -21.43 0.30
C GLU A 8 -32.88 -20.67 -0.07
N ILE A 9 -31.86 -21.40 -0.53
CA ILE A 9 -30.55 -20.85 -0.84
C ILE A 9 -30.33 -20.98 -2.35
N THR A 10 -30.13 -19.85 -3.03
CA THR A 10 -29.75 -19.78 -4.45
C THR A 10 -28.37 -19.13 -4.58
N TRP A 11 -27.59 -19.57 -5.58
CA TRP A 11 -26.19 -19.16 -5.79
C TRP A 11 -26.06 -18.48 -7.15
N GLU A 12 -26.62 -17.28 -7.26
CA GLU A 12 -26.63 -16.51 -8.50
C GLU A 12 -25.43 -15.55 -8.55
N LYS A 13 -24.94 -15.26 -9.76
CA LYS A 13 -23.88 -14.26 -9.97
C LYS A 13 -24.45 -12.87 -9.69
N LEU A 14 -23.71 -12.06 -8.94
CA LEU A 14 -24.08 -10.68 -8.67
C LEU A 14 -24.26 -9.90 -10.00
N PRO A 15 -25.36 -9.13 -10.18
CA PRO A 15 -25.53 -8.27 -11.34
C PRO A 15 -24.36 -7.29 -11.50
N ALA A 16 -23.98 -6.97 -12.74
CA ALA A 16 -22.81 -6.13 -13.02
C ALA A 16 -22.97 -4.66 -12.55
N ASP A 17 -24.20 -4.23 -12.30
CA ASP A 17 -24.60 -2.90 -11.84
C ASP A 17 -24.96 -2.84 -10.35
N TYR A 18 -24.78 -3.95 -9.63
CA TYR A 18 -25.08 -4.02 -8.20
C TYR A 18 -23.94 -3.40 -7.38
N VAL A 19 -24.25 -2.31 -6.66
CA VAL A 19 -23.31 -1.65 -5.73
C VAL A 19 -23.27 -2.44 -4.42
N LEU A 20 -22.13 -3.04 -4.11
CA LEU A 20 -21.92 -3.77 -2.86
C LEU A 20 -21.94 -2.80 -1.67
N PRO A 21 -22.65 -3.11 -0.56
CA PRO A 21 -22.62 -2.30 0.65
C PRO A 21 -21.24 -2.33 1.32
N ASP A 22 -20.84 -1.20 1.91
CA ASP A 22 -19.48 -0.87 2.36
C ASP A 22 -18.92 -1.67 3.57
N GLU A 23 -19.43 -2.86 3.88
CA GLU A 23 -18.76 -3.80 4.78
C GLU A 23 -19.04 -5.24 4.33
N PRO A 24 -18.06 -6.03 3.82
CA PRO A 24 -16.65 -5.73 3.49
C PRO A 24 -16.41 -5.40 1.99
N VAL A 25 -15.53 -4.41 1.72
CA VAL A 25 -15.41 -3.65 0.44
C VAL A 25 -14.04 -3.74 -0.22
N ASP A 26 -13.12 -4.55 0.29
CA ASP A 26 -11.80 -4.62 -0.32
C ASP A 26 -11.93 -5.27 -1.71
N ASN A 27 -11.42 -4.58 -2.73
CA ASN A 27 -11.28 -5.20 -4.04
C ASN A 27 -10.34 -6.41 -3.86
N LEU A 28 -10.73 -7.58 -4.40
CA LEU A 28 -9.97 -8.83 -4.34
C LEU A 28 -8.46 -8.65 -4.61
N TYR A 29 -8.11 -7.65 -5.42
CA TYR A 29 -6.74 -7.39 -5.86
C TYR A 29 -5.92 -6.44 -4.99
N GLN A 30 -6.53 -5.67 -4.09
CA GLN A 30 -5.83 -4.74 -3.20
C GLN A 30 -4.82 -5.44 -2.28
N PRO A 31 -5.16 -6.56 -1.60
CA PRO A 31 -4.16 -7.31 -0.81
C PRO A 31 -2.99 -7.81 -1.65
N ALA A 32 -3.24 -8.22 -2.90
CA ALA A 32 -2.20 -8.71 -3.80
C ALA A 32 -1.24 -7.60 -4.24
N LEU A 33 -1.74 -6.37 -4.42
CA LEU A 33 -0.91 -5.19 -4.71
C LEU A 33 0.00 -4.84 -3.53
N ALA A 34 -0.57 -4.74 -2.33
CA ALA A 34 0.18 -4.48 -1.12
C ALA A 34 1.29 -5.53 -0.91
N ALA A 35 0.94 -6.81 -1.08
CA ALA A 35 1.91 -7.90 -1.00
C ALA A 35 3.01 -7.82 -2.08
N ALA A 36 2.67 -7.41 -3.31
CA ALA A 36 3.64 -7.22 -4.39
C ALA A 36 4.67 -6.13 -4.06
N LEU A 37 4.20 -5.01 -3.50
CA LEU A 37 5.07 -3.90 -3.07
C LEU A 37 6.02 -4.36 -1.97
N THR A 38 5.48 -5.00 -0.93
CA THR A 38 6.26 -5.49 0.22
C THR A 38 7.31 -6.51 -0.19
N GLU A 39 6.91 -7.55 -0.95
CA GLU A 39 7.82 -8.62 -1.40
C GLU A 39 9.00 -8.04 -2.19
N SER A 40 8.73 -7.11 -3.12
CA SER A 40 9.79 -6.51 -3.94
C SER A 40 10.82 -5.73 -3.12
N LEU A 41 10.43 -5.11 -2.00
CA LEU A 41 11.38 -4.44 -1.10
C LEU A 41 12.21 -5.47 -0.33
N GLU A 42 11.57 -6.49 0.22
CA GLU A 42 12.23 -7.54 1.00
C GLU A 42 13.27 -8.29 0.17
N ILE A 43 12.89 -8.83 -0.98
CA ILE A 43 13.80 -9.67 -1.77
C ILE A 43 14.95 -8.86 -2.37
N ASN A 44 14.80 -7.55 -2.56
CA ASN A 44 15.85 -6.69 -3.11
C ASN A 44 16.69 -6.03 -2.01
N ASN A 45 16.60 -6.50 -0.75
CA ASN A 45 17.32 -5.97 0.42
C ASN A 45 17.06 -4.46 0.63
N ARG A 46 15.84 -4.00 0.33
CA ARG A 46 15.38 -2.62 0.53
C ARG A 46 14.43 -2.48 1.72
N LEU A 47 14.36 -3.52 2.56
CA LEU A 47 13.60 -3.54 3.81
C LEU A 47 14.53 -3.81 5.00
N PRO A 48 15.04 -2.77 5.69
CA PRO A 48 15.85 -2.95 6.89
C PRO A 48 15.08 -3.68 8.01
N GLU A 49 15.77 -4.41 8.88
CA GLU A 49 15.13 -5.13 10.01
C GLU A 49 14.38 -4.19 10.97
N THR A 50 14.83 -2.94 11.07
CA THR A 50 14.20 -1.90 11.89
C THR A 50 12.96 -1.29 11.24
N ALA A 51 12.77 -1.49 9.94
CA ALA A 51 11.63 -0.95 9.22
C ALA A 51 10.38 -1.82 9.41
N LEU A 52 9.22 -1.19 9.30
CA LEU A 52 7.91 -1.81 9.36
C LEU A 52 7.10 -1.41 8.13
N ILE A 53 6.60 -2.41 7.41
CA ILE A 53 5.58 -2.21 6.39
C ILE A 53 4.24 -2.66 6.96
N THR A 54 3.19 -1.90 6.69
CA THR A 54 1.85 -2.15 7.22
C THR A 54 0.84 -2.21 6.08
N THR A 55 -0.13 -3.13 6.16
CA THR A 55 -1.21 -3.29 5.17
C THR A 55 -2.53 -3.44 5.91
N ASN A 56 -3.49 -2.53 5.66
CA ASN A 56 -4.76 -2.45 6.38
C ASN A 56 -4.57 -2.59 7.91
N TYR A 57 -3.65 -1.78 8.45
CA TYR A 57 -3.16 -1.91 9.82
C TYR A 57 -3.20 -0.56 10.54
N GLY A 58 -3.66 -0.58 11.80
CA GLY A 58 -3.98 0.63 12.55
C GLY A 58 -2.76 1.48 12.93
N ILE A 59 -2.68 2.68 12.36
CA ILE A 59 -1.81 3.77 12.81
C ILE A 59 -2.62 4.69 13.73
N CYS A 60 -2.13 4.85 14.96
CA CYS A 60 -2.84 5.46 16.06
C CYS A 60 -2.26 6.83 16.43
N ALA A 61 -3.14 7.78 16.74
CA ALA A 61 -2.79 9.01 17.43
C ALA A 61 -3.93 9.45 18.37
N THR A 62 -3.62 10.21 19.41
CA THR A 62 -4.65 10.86 20.24
C THR A 62 -4.77 12.32 19.82
N VAL A 63 -5.94 12.70 19.30
CA VAL A 63 -6.23 14.07 18.84
C VAL A 63 -7.37 14.63 19.68
N ASN A 64 -7.14 15.76 20.36
CA ASN A 64 -8.11 16.39 21.26
C ASN A 64 -8.73 15.39 22.27
N GLN A 65 -7.87 14.62 22.95
CA GLN A 65 -8.23 13.60 23.94
C GLN A 65 -9.04 12.40 23.40
N LYS A 66 -9.20 12.28 22.07
CA LYS A 66 -9.86 11.15 21.43
C LYS A 66 -8.86 10.33 20.62
N MET A 67 -8.93 9.01 20.75
CA MET A 67 -8.13 8.11 19.94
C MET A 67 -8.63 8.15 18.49
N VAL A 68 -7.71 8.33 17.55
CA VAL A 68 -7.93 8.27 16.11
C VAL A 68 -7.06 7.15 15.57
N ILE A 69 -7.68 6.26 14.80
CA ILE A 69 -7.00 5.14 14.14
C ILE A 69 -7.30 5.27 12.65
N LYS A 70 -6.26 5.22 11.82
CA LYS A 70 -6.37 5.07 10.37
C LYS A 70 -5.57 3.85 9.92
N ALA A 71 -6.14 3.07 9.01
CA ALA A 71 -5.54 1.87 8.48
C ALA A 71 -5.34 2.09 6.97
N PRO A 72 -4.17 2.58 6.54
CA PRO A 72 -3.89 2.70 5.13
C PRO A 72 -3.74 1.33 4.48
N ASP A 73 -4.04 1.26 3.18
CA ASP A 73 -3.82 0.04 2.40
C ASP A 73 -2.36 -0.38 2.38
N TRP A 74 -1.44 0.58 2.34
CA TRP A 74 -0.03 0.31 2.49
C TRP A 74 0.71 1.48 3.13
N SER A 75 1.65 1.22 4.04
CA SER A 75 2.56 2.24 4.55
C SER A 75 3.95 1.71 4.84
N TYR A 76 4.95 2.60 4.75
CA TYR A 76 6.33 2.30 5.12
C TYR A 76 6.79 3.19 6.27
N ILE A 77 7.20 2.54 7.35
CA ILE A 77 7.79 3.16 8.55
C ILE A 77 9.28 2.77 8.56
N PRO A 78 10.20 3.74 8.48
CA PRO A 78 11.62 3.45 8.28
C PRO A 78 12.29 2.82 9.51
N GLN A 79 11.74 3.08 10.71
CA GLN A 79 12.34 2.64 11.96
C GLN A 79 11.32 2.52 13.08
N ILE A 80 11.28 1.37 13.74
CA ILE A 80 10.67 1.18 15.06
C ILE A 80 11.73 1.26 16.17
N TYR A 81 11.33 1.72 17.36
CA TYR A 81 12.18 1.85 18.54
C TYR A 81 11.89 0.79 19.61
N VAL A 82 10.87 -0.03 19.37
CA VAL A 82 10.35 -1.06 20.27
C VAL A 82 10.49 -2.44 19.63
N SER A 83 10.25 -3.49 20.41
CA SER A 83 10.23 -4.86 19.88
C SER A 83 9.07 -5.05 18.88
N ARG A 84 9.21 -6.00 17.94
CA ARG A 84 8.14 -6.31 16.98
C ARG A 84 6.84 -6.76 17.67
N SER A 85 6.93 -7.44 18.82
CA SER A 85 5.76 -7.84 19.62
C SER A 85 4.94 -6.66 20.15
N GLU A 86 5.57 -5.50 20.37
CA GLU A 86 4.87 -4.30 20.85
C GLU A 86 4.07 -3.60 19.74
N VAL A 87 4.33 -3.95 18.47
CA VAL A 87 3.63 -3.41 17.29
C VAL A 87 2.84 -4.50 16.55
N GLU A 88 2.40 -5.57 17.23
CA GLU A 88 1.59 -6.61 16.58
C GLU A 88 0.17 -6.14 16.27
N ARG A 89 -0.41 -5.27 17.11
CA ARG A 89 -1.85 -4.91 17.02
C ARG A 89 -2.11 -3.54 16.40
N SER A 90 -1.20 -2.60 16.63
CA SER A 90 -1.32 -1.21 16.17
C SER A 90 0.02 -0.50 16.35
N TYR A 91 0.23 0.56 15.57
CA TYR A 91 1.44 1.37 15.62
C TYR A 91 1.12 2.80 16.04
N THR A 92 1.84 3.30 17.03
CA THR A 92 1.76 4.69 17.49
C THR A 92 3.07 5.40 17.15
N PRO A 93 3.10 6.24 16.09
CA PRO A 93 4.29 7.02 15.74
C PRO A 93 4.78 7.89 16.90
N GLN A 94 6.07 8.27 16.89
CA GLN A 94 6.81 8.95 17.97
C GLN A 94 7.02 8.09 19.22
N LEU A 95 6.02 7.34 19.66
CA LEU A 95 6.12 6.45 20.82
C LEU A 95 6.84 5.15 20.47
N GLN A 96 6.44 4.49 19.39
CA GLN A 96 6.94 3.17 19.00
C GLN A 96 7.94 3.22 17.83
N GLY A 97 8.13 4.39 17.21
CA GLY A 97 9.03 4.55 16.07
C GLY A 97 8.88 5.89 15.35
N ALA A 98 9.45 5.97 14.16
CA ALA A 98 9.40 7.11 13.27
C ALA A 98 8.00 7.36 12.68
N MET A 99 7.77 8.55 12.11
CA MET A 99 6.59 8.77 11.27
C MET A 99 6.66 7.89 10.02
N PRO A 100 5.52 7.44 9.47
CA PRO A 100 5.49 6.84 8.14
C PRO A 100 6.16 7.78 7.13
N SER A 101 6.97 7.24 6.24
CA SER A 101 7.60 8.01 5.15
C SER A 101 6.68 8.15 3.95
N ILE A 102 5.83 7.15 3.74
CA ILE A 102 4.79 7.15 2.72
C ILE A 102 3.57 6.38 3.23
N VAL A 103 2.39 6.86 2.87
CA VAL A 103 1.11 6.18 2.97
C VAL A 103 0.53 6.05 1.57
N ILE A 104 -0.02 4.88 1.23
CA ILE A 104 -0.65 4.58 -0.05
C ILE A 104 -2.07 4.08 0.24
N GLU A 105 -3.03 4.61 -0.51
CA GLU A 105 -4.43 4.19 -0.51
C GLU A 105 -4.82 3.76 -1.92
N PHE A 106 -5.56 2.67 -2.03
CA PHE A 106 -6.05 2.12 -3.27
C PHE A 106 -7.53 2.49 -3.42
N LEU A 107 -7.88 3.20 -4.49
CA LEU A 107 -9.27 3.56 -4.74
C LEU A 107 -10.10 2.29 -4.96
N SER A 108 -11.18 2.16 -4.17
CA SER A 108 -12.33 1.32 -4.45
C SER A 108 -13.39 2.14 -5.21
N ASP A 109 -14.42 1.46 -5.72
CA ASP A 109 -15.54 2.10 -6.44
C ASP A 109 -16.36 3.10 -5.59
N THR A 110 -16.05 3.25 -4.29
CA THR A 110 -16.76 4.13 -3.35
C THR A 110 -16.02 5.42 -2.99
N GLU A 111 -16.80 6.48 -2.75
CA GLU A 111 -16.42 7.89 -2.77
C GLU A 111 -15.29 8.30 -1.79
N GLY A 112 -14.25 8.95 -2.34
CA GLY A 112 -13.67 10.23 -1.88
C GLY A 112 -13.04 10.33 -0.47
N GLY A 113 -13.12 9.28 0.36
CA GLY A 113 -12.62 9.28 1.75
C GLY A 113 -11.12 9.59 1.83
N GLU A 114 -10.37 9.14 0.83
CA GLU A 114 -8.93 9.37 0.67
C GLU A 114 -8.58 10.85 0.55
N TYR A 115 -9.50 11.66 0.02
CA TYR A 115 -9.37 13.11 -0.16
C TYR A 115 -10.01 13.92 0.97
N SER A 116 -10.52 13.26 2.02
CA SER A 116 -11.25 13.94 3.09
C SER A 116 -10.34 14.83 3.95
N ILE A 117 -10.44 16.15 3.74
CA ILE A 117 -9.75 17.19 4.54
C ILE A 117 -10.47 17.52 5.86
N LYS A 118 -11.51 16.77 6.23
CA LYS A 118 -12.38 17.07 7.38
C LYS A 118 -11.56 17.05 8.68
N PRO A 119 -11.49 18.16 9.44
CA PRO A 119 -10.73 18.21 10.70
C PRO A 119 -11.53 17.70 11.92
N THR A 120 -12.86 17.60 11.80
CA THR A 120 -13.74 17.20 12.90
C THR A 120 -13.75 15.69 13.10
N TYR A 121 -14.00 15.24 14.33
CA TYR A 121 -13.97 13.82 14.67
C TYR A 121 -15.09 13.01 13.99
N PRO A 122 -14.80 11.81 13.45
CA PRO A 122 -13.45 11.29 13.18
C PRO A 122 -12.83 12.05 11.99
N PRO A 123 -11.56 12.50 12.08
CA PRO A 123 -10.95 13.27 11.01
C PRO A 123 -10.88 12.46 9.72
N GLY A 124 -10.90 13.15 8.58
CA GLY A 124 -10.69 12.55 7.28
C GLY A 124 -9.26 12.03 7.11
N LYS A 125 -9.05 11.09 6.18
CA LYS A 125 -7.74 10.45 5.95
C LYS A 125 -6.68 11.49 5.53
N TRP A 126 -6.99 12.32 4.52
CA TRP A 126 -6.11 13.40 4.08
C TRP A 126 -5.68 14.30 5.25
N PHE A 127 -6.64 14.84 6.01
CA PHE A 127 -6.32 15.70 7.16
C PHE A 127 -5.44 14.98 8.18
N PHE A 128 -5.72 13.71 8.46
CA PHE A 128 -4.93 12.93 9.42
C PHE A 128 -3.49 12.74 8.96
N TYR A 129 -3.28 12.35 7.70
CA TYR A 129 -1.93 12.12 7.18
C TYR A 129 -1.15 13.44 7.00
N GLU A 130 -1.82 14.50 6.54
CA GLU A 130 -1.21 15.80 6.27
C GLU A 130 -0.93 16.60 7.56
N GLN A 131 -1.95 16.81 8.39
CA GLN A 131 -1.90 17.76 9.50
C GLN A 131 -1.49 17.11 10.83
N ILE A 132 -1.85 15.84 11.04
CA ILE A 132 -1.57 15.14 12.30
C ILE A 132 -0.27 14.35 12.21
N LEU A 133 -0.16 13.41 11.26
CA LEU A 133 1.04 12.57 11.11
C LEU A 133 2.16 13.27 10.35
N LYS A 134 1.81 14.22 9.47
CA LYS A 134 2.77 14.92 8.61
C LYS A 134 3.61 13.95 7.79
N VAL A 135 2.96 12.97 7.17
CA VAL A 135 3.61 11.96 6.33
C VAL A 135 4.25 12.67 5.14
N PRO A 136 5.53 12.43 4.81
CA PRO A 136 6.20 13.13 3.70
C PRO A 136 5.57 12.88 2.33
N HIS A 137 5.06 11.67 2.09
CA HIS A 137 4.44 11.28 0.82
C HIS A 137 3.09 10.61 1.04
N TYR A 138 2.09 11.02 0.27
CA TYR A 138 0.78 10.38 0.26
C TYR A 138 0.42 10.01 -1.17
N ALA A 139 0.21 8.72 -1.44
CA ALA A 139 -0.11 8.23 -2.76
C ALA A 139 -1.51 7.65 -2.83
N ILE A 140 -2.21 7.92 -3.92
CA ILE A 140 -3.54 7.37 -4.20
C ILE A 140 -3.45 6.68 -5.55
N PHE A 141 -3.89 5.43 -5.62
CA PHE A 141 -3.79 4.62 -6.84
C PHE A 141 -5.12 3.99 -7.23
N SER A 142 -5.50 4.15 -8.50
CA SER A 142 -6.68 3.52 -9.10
C SER A 142 -6.30 2.24 -9.84
N LEU A 143 -6.89 1.11 -9.42
CA LEU A 143 -6.72 -0.16 -10.12
C LEU A 143 -7.40 -0.19 -11.50
N GLU A 144 -8.47 0.59 -11.67
CA GLU A 144 -9.27 0.61 -12.89
C GLU A 144 -8.59 1.45 -13.98
N THR A 145 -8.12 2.65 -13.62
CA THR A 145 -7.61 3.63 -14.59
C THR A 145 -6.09 3.67 -14.69
N ALA A 146 -5.37 2.97 -13.80
CA ALA A 146 -3.92 3.03 -13.66
C ALA A 146 -3.38 4.36 -13.12
N ASP A 147 -4.27 5.29 -12.74
CA ASP A 147 -3.89 6.60 -12.25
C ASP A 147 -3.19 6.49 -10.90
N LEU A 148 -1.99 7.05 -10.82
CA LEU A 148 -1.21 7.19 -9.60
C LEU A 148 -1.02 8.68 -9.32
N GLU A 149 -1.58 9.14 -8.22
CA GLU A 149 -1.34 10.48 -7.70
C GLU A 149 -0.39 10.37 -6.52
N VAL A 150 0.68 11.17 -6.50
CA VAL A 150 1.59 11.25 -5.36
C VAL A 150 1.67 12.69 -4.91
N TYR A 151 1.40 12.91 -3.65
CA TYR A 151 1.47 14.20 -2.99
C TYR A 151 2.66 14.24 -2.04
N GLN A 152 3.40 15.33 -2.06
CA GLN A 152 4.51 15.58 -1.14
C GLN A 152 4.12 16.67 -0.14
N LEU A 153 4.46 16.45 1.13
CA LEU A 153 4.27 17.44 2.17
C LEU A 153 5.30 18.56 2.05
N GLU A 154 4.82 19.76 1.76
CA GLU A 154 5.65 20.94 1.64
C GLU A 154 6.01 21.53 3.01
N SER A 155 7.01 22.41 3.03
CA SER A 155 7.38 23.17 4.23
C SER A 155 6.24 24.03 4.81
N SER A 156 5.23 24.36 4.00
CA SER A 156 3.99 25.02 4.45
C SER A 156 3.09 24.12 5.31
N GLY A 157 3.37 22.82 5.38
CA GLY A 157 2.53 21.83 6.06
C GLY A 157 1.31 21.41 5.26
N GLN A 158 1.34 21.55 3.93
CA GLN A 158 0.26 21.14 3.02
C GLN A 158 0.81 20.23 1.93
N TYR A 159 0.00 19.29 1.49
CA TYR A 159 0.31 18.43 0.38
C TYR A 159 0.26 19.18 -0.95
N ARG A 160 1.24 18.91 -1.81
CA ARG A 160 1.28 19.34 -3.20
C ARG A 160 1.42 18.13 -4.10
N LEU A 161 0.65 18.10 -5.19
CA LEU A 161 0.77 17.06 -6.21
C LEU A 161 2.18 17.11 -6.83
N CYS A 162 2.89 15.99 -6.76
CA CYS A 162 4.17 15.82 -7.42
C CYS A 162 3.97 15.58 -8.92
N PRO A 163 4.75 16.19 -9.80
CA PRO A 163 4.82 15.74 -11.18
C PRO A 163 5.64 14.44 -11.27
N PRO A 164 5.22 13.45 -12.09
CA PRO A 164 6.04 12.28 -12.36
C PRO A 164 7.27 12.64 -13.22
N ASP A 165 8.25 11.74 -13.26
CA ASP A 165 9.35 11.77 -14.20
C ASP A 165 8.89 11.46 -15.64
N GLN A 166 9.84 11.47 -16.59
CA GLN A 166 9.56 11.18 -18.01
C GLN A 166 9.01 9.76 -18.26
N GLN A 167 9.13 8.85 -17.29
CA GLN A 167 8.65 7.48 -17.36
C GLN A 167 7.37 7.27 -16.52
N GLY A 168 6.76 8.35 -16.01
CA GLY A 168 5.53 8.25 -15.21
C GLY A 168 5.78 7.82 -13.76
N ARG A 169 7.00 8.02 -13.22
CA ARG A 169 7.38 7.54 -11.88
C ARG A 169 7.65 8.69 -10.91
N TYR A 170 7.44 8.43 -9.63
CA TYR A 170 7.50 9.41 -8.55
C TYR A 170 8.64 9.08 -7.59
N TRP A 171 9.53 10.03 -7.35
CA TRP A 171 10.66 9.84 -6.45
C TRP A 171 10.23 9.93 -4.98
N ILE A 172 10.44 8.86 -4.21
CA ILE A 172 10.16 8.80 -2.77
C ILE A 172 11.48 8.89 -2.01
N ALA A 173 11.88 10.12 -1.68
CA ALA A 173 13.22 10.43 -1.18
C ALA A 173 13.63 9.64 0.08
N GLN A 174 12.72 9.40 1.02
CA GLN A 174 13.04 8.65 2.25
C GLN A 174 13.30 7.16 2.01
N MET A 175 12.81 6.63 0.89
CA MET A 175 13.04 5.23 0.51
C MET A 175 14.20 5.09 -0.49
N ASN A 176 14.64 6.19 -1.11
CA ASN A 176 15.56 6.19 -2.24
C ASN A 176 15.08 5.30 -3.40
N LEU A 177 13.79 5.39 -3.71
CA LEU A 177 13.14 4.61 -4.75
C LEU A 177 12.15 5.48 -5.54
N PHE A 178 11.94 5.11 -6.80
CA PHE A 178 10.80 5.59 -7.56
C PHE A 178 9.61 4.64 -7.38
N LEU A 179 8.43 5.19 -7.15
CA LEU A 179 7.14 4.50 -7.23
C LEU A 179 6.52 4.76 -8.60
N GLY A 180 5.94 3.76 -9.23
CA GLY A 180 5.25 3.95 -10.51
C GLY A 180 4.32 2.80 -10.86
N THR A 181 3.53 3.02 -11.90
CA THR A 181 2.58 2.03 -12.41
C THR A 181 3.22 1.16 -13.49
N TRP A 182 2.89 -0.12 -13.49
CA TRP A 182 3.30 -1.10 -14.49
C TRP A 182 2.12 -2.00 -14.87
N GLU A 183 1.95 -2.27 -16.16
CA GLU A 183 0.92 -3.18 -16.66
C GLU A 183 1.50 -4.56 -16.96
N GLY A 184 0.86 -5.60 -16.43
CA GLY A 184 1.18 -6.97 -16.79
C GLY A 184 0.57 -8.00 -15.85
N SER A 185 1.12 -9.22 -15.86
CA SER A 185 0.49 -10.38 -15.23
C SER A 185 1.28 -10.87 -14.01
N ARG A 186 0.58 -11.09 -12.89
CA ARG A 186 1.09 -11.76 -11.69
C ARG A 186 -0.04 -12.51 -11.00
N GLN A 187 0.23 -13.70 -10.47
CA GLN A 187 -0.76 -14.53 -9.77
C GLN A 187 -2.08 -14.72 -10.57
N ASN A 188 -1.97 -15.00 -11.88
CA ASN A 188 -3.10 -15.14 -12.80
C ASN A 188 -3.99 -13.89 -12.96
N ARG A 189 -3.56 -12.73 -12.47
CA ARG A 189 -4.20 -11.43 -12.68
C ARG A 189 -3.37 -10.62 -13.67
N THR A 190 -3.99 -10.21 -14.77
CA THR A 190 -3.44 -9.20 -15.69
C THR A 190 -4.07 -7.84 -15.38
N GLY A 191 -3.25 -6.81 -15.31
CA GLY A 191 -3.71 -5.43 -15.11
C GLY A 191 -2.60 -4.54 -14.57
N TYR A 192 -2.99 -3.44 -13.93
CA TYR A 192 -2.04 -2.49 -13.37
C TYR A 192 -1.54 -2.89 -11.99
N TRP A 193 -0.25 -2.64 -11.76
CA TRP A 193 0.47 -2.88 -10.53
C TRP A 193 1.30 -1.66 -10.17
N LEU A 194 1.46 -1.40 -8.88
CA LEU A 194 2.50 -0.52 -8.39
C LEU A 194 3.82 -1.29 -8.26
N ARG A 195 4.92 -0.64 -8.67
CA ARG A 195 6.27 -1.19 -8.64
C ARG A 195 7.26 -0.15 -8.14
N TRP A 196 8.43 -0.65 -7.70
CA TRP A 196 9.55 0.17 -7.26
C TRP A 196 10.71 0.10 -8.24
N TRP A 197 11.38 1.23 -8.48
CA TRP A 197 12.66 1.29 -9.17
C TRP A 197 13.71 1.95 -8.29
N ASP A 198 14.96 1.51 -8.40
CA ASP A 198 16.08 2.17 -7.72
C ASP A 198 16.48 3.49 -8.37
N GLU A 199 17.41 4.20 -7.73
CA GLU A 199 18.01 5.46 -8.23
C GLU A 199 18.59 5.36 -9.63
N GLN A 200 19.05 4.16 -10.04
CA GLN A 200 19.62 3.91 -11.36
C GLN A 200 18.53 3.58 -12.40
N GLY A 201 17.27 3.50 -11.99
CA GLY A 201 16.14 3.16 -12.84
C GLY A 201 15.98 1.65 -13.06
N ASN A 202 16.61 0.80 -12.25
CA ASN A 202 16.40 -0.64 -12.30
C ASN A 202 15.13 -1.01 -11.54
N LEU A 203 14.29 -1.84 -12.16
CA LEU A 203 13.09 -2.39 -11.53
C LEU A 203 13.49 -3.31 -10.37
N LEU A 204 12.90 -3.09 -9.19
CA LEU A 204 12.96 -4.05 -8.09
C LEU A 204 12.07 -5.23 -8.49
N LEU A 205 12.73 -6.34 -8.79
CA LEU A 205 12.08 -7.56 -9.29
C LEU A 205 11.20 -8.18 -8.20
N TRP A 206 10.18 -8.93 -8.61
CA TRP A 206 9.48 -9.89 -7.77
C TRP A 206 10.26 -11.19 -7.62
N GLY A 207 9.84 -12.04 -6.67
CA GLY A 207 10.49 -13.32 -6.40
C GLY A 207 10.59 -14.20 -7.64
N SER A 208 9.47 -14.34 -8.37
CA SER A 208 9.40 -15.10 -9.61
C SER A 208 10.36 -14.57 -10.68
N GLU A 209 10.36 -13.25 -10.92
CA GLU A 209 11.21 -12.60 -11.92
C GLU A 209 12.70 -12.73 -11.58
N ARG A 210 13.05 -12.64 -10.29
CA ARG A 210 14.43 -12.83 -9.82
C ARG A 210 14.89 -14.27 -10.03
N SER A 211 14.04 -15.24 -9.72
CA SER A 211 14.32 -16.67 -9.94
C SER A 211 14.47 -16.99 -11.42
N GLU A 212 13.60 -16.47 -12.28
CA GLU A 212 13.71 -16.63 -13.74
C GLU A 212 15.02 -16.05 -14.29
N ARG A 213 15.39 -14.84 -13.84
CA ARG A 213 16.67 -14.23 -14.21
C ARG A 213 17.86 -15.08 -13.77
N LEU A 214 17.84 -15.61 -12.55
CA LEU A 214 18.90 -16.47 -12.05
C LEU A 214 18.98 -17.79 -12.83
N ALA A 215 17.83 -18.42 -13.12
CA ALA A 215 17.77 -19.63 -13.93
C ALA A 215 18.32 -19.41 -15.34
N ALA A 216 18.02 -18.27 -15.97
CA ALA A 216 18.59 -17.90 -17.26
C ALA A 216 20.11 -17.70 -17.19
N GLN A 217 20.62 -17.08 -16.12
CA GLN A 217 22.06 -16.90 -15.89
C GLN A 217 22.78 -18.24 -15.68
N LEU A 218 22.21 -19.15 -14.89
CA LEU A 218 22.75 -20.48 -14.66
C LEU A 218 22.81 -21.29 -15.96
N LYS A 219 21.71 -21.29 -16.74
CA LYS A 219 21.68 -21.94 -18.06
C LYS A 219 22.73 -21.38 -19.01
N ALA A 220 22.91 -20.06 -19.04
CA ALA A 220 23.94 -19.40 -19.85
C ALA A 220 25.38 -19.76 -19.39
N ALA A 221 25.56 -20.07 -18.11
CA ALA A 221 26.81 -20.58 -17.55
C ALA A 221 26.99 -22.10 -17.72
N GLY A 222 26.04 -22.81 -18.37
CA GLY A 222 26.07 -24.25 -18.57
C GLY A 222 25.68 -25.06 -17.33
N ILE A 223 25.05 -24.43 -16.34
CA ILE A 223 24.54 -25.07 -15.12
C ILE A 223 23.03 -25.26 -15.29
N GLU A 224 22.54 -26.49 -15.15
CA GLU A 224 21.10 -26.73 -15.08
C GLU A 224 20.55 -26.29 -13.71
N PRO A 225 19.65 -25.29 -13.65
CA PRO A 225 19.04 -24.89 -12.39
C PRO A 225 18.03 -25.95 -11.93
N GLU A 226 18.08 -26.33 -10.66
CA GLU A 226 16.94 -26.96 -10.00
C GLU A 226 15.88 -25.88 -9.77
N ILE A 227 14.71 -26.06 -10.40
CA ILE A 227 13.56 -25.16 -10.35
C ILE A 227 12.48 -25.79 -9.49
#